data_AF-A0A662CK97-F1
#
_entry.id   AF-A0A662CK97-F1
#
_cell.length_a   1.000
_cell.length_b   1.000
_cell.length_c   1.000
_cell.angle_alpha   90.00
_cell.angle_beta   90.00
_cell.angle_gamma   90.00
#
_symmetry.space_group_name_H-M   'P 1'
#
loop_
_entity.id
_entity.type
_entity.pdbx_description
1 polymer ?
#
loop_
_entity_poly.entity_id
_entity_poly.type
_entity_poly.pdbx_seq_one_letter_code
_entity_poly.pdbx_strand_id
1 'polypeptide(L)'
;HDLEPTLFVSGLEQLVVADDLASKSLIVTTPQESLYEAVKKMDMAGVRQLPVVDPQDPKRLLGIITRKDVVAAYNREMVKRGLQ
;
A
#
# COMPACT_ATOMS: atom_id res chain seq x y z
N HIS A 1 18.04 -4.27 11.21
CA HIS A 1 18.27 -3.07 12.04
C HIS A 1 16.94 -2.78 12.73
N ASP A 2 16.59 -3.65 13.67
CA ASP A 2 15.29 -3.62 14.33
C ASP A 2 15.35 -2.66 15.52
N LEU A 3 14.39 -1.72 15.53
CA LEU A 3 14.19 -0.71 16.58
C LEU A 3 13.49 -1.28 17.82
N GLU A 4 13.32 -2.60 17.89
CA GLU A 4 12.48 -3.28 18.88
C GLU A 4 12.88 -3.07 20.34
N PRO A 5 14.17 -3.06 20.76
CA PRO A 5 14.46 -2.87 22.18
C PRO A 5 14.39 -1.41 22.65
N THR A 6 14.39 -0.43 21.74
CA THR A 6 14.41 1.00 22.09
C THR A 6 13.03 1.62 22.29
N LEU A 7 11.97 1.01 21.75
CA LEU A 7 10.61 1.57 21.78
C LEU A 7 9.86 1.25 23.09
N PHE A 8 10.37 0.31 23.91
CA PHE A 8 9.73 -0.14 25.15
C PHE A 8 10.49 0.32 26.41
N VAL A 9 10.81 1.62 26.48
CA VAL A 9 11.28 2.22 27.74
C VAL A 9 10.06 2.68 28.53
N SER A 10 9.87 2.13 29.73
CA SER A 10 8.79 2.53 30.65
C SER A 10 8.83 4.04 30.89
N GLY A 11 7.76 4.75 30.49
CA GLY A 11 7.67 6.21 30.57
C GLY A 11 7.77 6.97 29.23
N LEU A 12 8.08 6.30 28.12
CA LEU A 12 8.04 6.88 26.75
C LEU A 12 6.77 6.54 25.96
N GLU A 13 5.77 5.94 26.61
CA GLU A 13 4.57 5.37 25.97
C GLU A 13 3.73 6.37 25.16
N GLN A 14 3.88 7.68 25.41
CA GLN A 14 3.14 8.75 24.72
C GLN A 14 4.05 9.79 24.06
N LEU A 15 5.35 9.50 23.85
CA LEU A 15 6.29 10.47 23.27
C LEU A 15 5.98 10.76 21.80
N VAL A 16 5.56 9.75 21.04
CA VAL A 16 5.24 9.84 19.61
C VAL A 16 3.94 9.07 19.38
N VAL A 17 2.92 9.75 18.87
CA VAL A 17 1.65 9.13 18.49
C VAL A 17 1.67 8.68 17.04
N ALA A 18 0.82 7.73 16.66
CA ALA A 18 0.74 7.24 15.28
C ALA A 18 0.53 8.38 14.25
N ASP A 19 -0.18 9.43 14.64
CA ASP A 19 -0.43 10.60 13.78
C ASP A 19 0.84 11.41 13.46
N ASP A 20 1.88 11.34 14.31
CA ASP A 20 3.17 12.01 14.10
C ASP A 20 3.97 11.35 12.98
N LEU A 21 3.72 10.06 12.71
CA LEU A 21 4.39 9.28 11.66
C LEU A 21 3.51 9.03 10.44
N ALA A 22 2.19 9.21 10.57
CA ALA A 22 1.24 8.97 9.51
C ALA A 22 1.51 9.91 8.31
N SER A 23 1.59 9.32 7.12
CA SER A 23 1.72 10.11 5.89
C SER A 23 0.44 10.93 5.66
N LYS A 24 0.59 12.25 5.60
CA LYS A 24 -0.54 13.18 5.41
C LYS A 24 -1.01 13.30 3.96
N SER A 25 -0.14 12.97 3.00
CA SER A 25 -0.45 12.94 1.58
C SER A 25 -0.33 11.50 1.07
N LEU A 26 -1.46 10.81 1.01
CA LEU A 26 -1.51 9.43 0.54
C LEU A 26 -1.63 9.39 -0.99
N ILE A 27 -0.73 8.67 -1.63
CA ILE A 27 -0.92 8.25 -3.02
C ILE A 27 -1.83 7.02 -3.01
N VAL A 28 -2.95 7.12 -3.69
CA VAL A 28 -4.00 6.07 -3.73
C VAL A 28 -4.27 5.61 -5.16
N THR A 29 -4.90 4.46 -5.26
CA THR A 29 -5.43 3.92 -6.52
C THR A 29 -6.92 3.61 -6.37
N THR A 30 -7.61 3.42 -7.50
CA THR A 30 -9.00 2.97 -7.52
C THR A 30 -9.15 1.62 -8.24
N PRO A 31 -10.25 0.86 -8.03
CA PRO A 31 -10.50 -0.40 -8.73
C PRO A 31 -10.61 -0.29 -10.27
N GLN A 32 -10.83 0.92 -10.79
CA GLN A 32 -10.97 1.21 -12.22
C GLN A 32 -9.62 1.43 -12.90
N GLU A 33 -8.56 1.66 -12.12
CA GLU A 33 -7.20 1.78 -12.63
C GLU A 33 -6.60 0.41 -12.92
N SER A 34 -5.79 0.34 -13.98
CA SER A 34 -5.09 -0.90 -14.32
C SER A 34 -3.99 -1.21 -13.30
N LEU A 35 -3.63 -2.49 -13.19
CA LEU A 35 -2.49 -2.91 -12.37
C LEU A 35 -1.18 -2.25 -12.81
N TYR A 36 -1.04 -1.91 -14.10
CA TYR A 36 0.12 -1.17 -14.61
C TYR A 36 0.18 0.25 -14.04
N GLU A 37 -0.94 0.99 -14.06
CA GLU A 37 -1.01 2.33 -13.47
C GLU A 37 -0.75 2.30 -11.97
N ALA A 38 -1.27 1.30 -11.26
CA ALA A 38 -0.97 1.10 -9.85
C ALA A 38 0.53 0.87 -9.57
N VAL A 39 1.20 0.03 -10.36
CA VAL A 39 2.66 -0.19 -10.21
C VAL A 39 3.44 1.08 -10.54
N LYS A 40 3.04 1.80 -11.60
CA LYS A 40 3.66 3.07 -11.97
C LYS A 40 3.53 4.11 -10.85
N LYS A 41 2.37 4.21 -10.21
CA LYS A 41 2.15 5.05 -9.02
C LYS A 41 3.05 4.65 -7.84
N MET A 42 3.19 3.35 -7.57
CA MET A 42 4.12 2.85 -6.55
C MET A 42 5.55 3.31 -6.82
N ASP A 43 6.01 3.12 -8.07
CA ASP A 43 7.37 3.46 -8.48
C ASP A 43 7.61 4.98 -8.43
N MET A 44 6.67 5.79 -8.90
CA MET A 44 6.74 7.26 -8.84
C MET A 44 6.75 7.81 -7.41
N ALA A 45 6.00 7.18 -6.50
CA ALA A 45 5.89 7.61 -5.11
C ALA A 45 6.96 6.98 -4.20
N GLY A 46 7.77 6.04 -4.71
CA GLY A 46 8.77 5.32 -3.90
C GLY A 46 8.16 4.42 -2.82
N VAL A 47 6.89 4.01 -2.98
CA VAL A 47 6.15 3.19 -2.00
C VAL A 47 5.96 1.77 -2.50
N ARG A 48 5.80 0.81 -1.58
CA ARG A 48 5.65 -0.62 -1.93
C ARG A 48 4.20 -1.12 -1.97
N GLN A 49 3.27 -0.26 -1.56
CA GLN A 49 1.86 -0.57 -1.42
C GLN A 49 1.02 0.69 -1.66
N LEU A 50 -0.19 0.49 -2.17
CA LEU A 50 -1.16 1.56 -2.39
C LEU A 50 -2.48 1.21 -1.69
N PRO A 51 -3.08 2.17 -0.97
CA PRO A 51 -4.48 2.09 -0.61
C PRO A 51 -5.35 2.11 -1.87
N VAL A 52 -6.33 1.21 -1.92
CA VAL A 52 -7.40 1.19 -2.92
C VAL A 52 -8.60 1.89 -2.30
N VAL A 53 -9.05 2.99 -2.90
CA VAL A 53 -10.18 3.79 -2.39
C VAL A 53 -11.38 3.73 -3.33
N ASP A 54 -12.55 4.08 -2.81
CA ASP A 54 -13.76 4.24 -3.61
C ASP A 54 -13.60 5.45 -4.56
N PRO A 55 -13.86 5.30 -5.88
CA PRO A 55 -13.78 6.43 -6.80
C PRO A 55 -14.75 7.56 -6.48
N GLN A 56 -15.89 7.23 -5.87
CA GLN A 56 -16.92 8.20 -5.51
C GLN A 56 -16.67 8.81 -4.14
N ASP A 57 -15.86 8.15 -3.29
CA ASP A 57 -15.45 8.65 -1.98
C ASP A 57 -13.99 8.29 -1.69
N PRO A 58 -13.03 9.18 -1.99
CA PRO A 58 -11.60 8.93 -1.75
C PRO A 58 -11.22 8.70 -0.28
N LYS A 59 -12.10 9.03 0.68
CA LYS A 59 -11.88 8.74 2.11
C LYS A 59 -12.27 7.32 2.48
N ARG A 60 -13.05 6.65 1.64
CA ARG A 60 -13.48 5.27 1.85
C ARG A 60 -12.42 4.31 1.32
N LEU A 61 -11.66 3.72 2.24
CA LEU A 61 -10.73 2.65 1.94
C LEU A 61 -11.49 1.37 1.58
N LEU A 62 -11.21 0.80 0.41
CA LEU A 62 -11.71 -0.50 -0.03
C LEU A 62 -10.73 -1.64 0.24
N GLY A 63 -9.43 -1.34 0.26
CA GLY A 63 -8.39 -2.34 0.54
C GLY A 63 -6.98 -1.80 0.33
N ILE A 64 -5.99 -2.69 0.34
CA ILE A 64 -4.59 -2.37 0.09
C ILE A 64 -4.08 -3.34 -0.97
N ILE A 65 -3.30 -2.83 -1.93
CA ILE A 65 -2.56 -3.67 -2.88
C ILE A 65 -1.06 -3.45 -2.73
N THR A 66 -0.30 -4.53 -2.84
CA THR A 66 1.17 -4.51 -2.83
C THR A 66 1.72 -4.88 -4.20
N ARG A 67 3.00 -4.57 -4.45
CA ARG A 67 3.70 -5.01 -5.67
C ARG A 67 3.67 -6.54 -5.85
N LYS A 68 3.66 -7.31 -4.74
CA LYS A 68 3.56 -8.77 -4.76
C LYS A 68 2.20 -9.24 -5.25
N ASP A 69 1.12 -8.57 -4.81
CA ASP A 69 -0.25 -8.90 -5.23
C ASP A 69 -0.44 -8.69 -6.73
N VAL A 70 0.15 -7.63 -7.27
CA VAL A 70 0.12 -7.33 -8.71
C VAL A 70 0.77 -8.46 -9.52
N VAL A 71 1.98 -8.88 -9.14
CA VAL A 71 2.69 -9.98 -9.82
C VAL A 71 1.90 -11.29 -9.73
N ALA A 72 1.36 -11.60 -8.54
CA ALA A 72 0.54 -12.79 -8.35
C ALA A 72 -0.74 -12.78 -9.20
N ALA A 73 -1.37 -11.62 -9.37
CA ALA A 73 -2.54 -11.44 -10.23
C ALA A 73 -2.20 -11.65 -11.71
N TYR A 74 -1.09 -11.09 -12.19
CA TYR A 74 -0.61 -11.32 -13.56
C TYR A 74 -0.35 -12.79 -13.85
N ASN A 75 0.39 -13.48 -12.97
CA ASN A 75 0.68 -14.91 -13.15
C ASN A 75 -0.61 -15.74 -13.20
N ARG A 76 -1.55 -15.47 -12.29
CA ARG A 76 -2.86 -16.14 -12.27
C ARG A 76 -3.62 -15.93 -13.58
N GLU A 77 -3.60 -14.73 -14.11
CA GLU A 77 -4.31 -14.39 -15.35
C GLU A 77 -3.64 -14.98 -16.60
N MET A 78 -2.31 -15.03 -16.64
CA MET A 78 -1.58 -15.69 -17.72
C MET A 78 -1.85 -17.20 -17.78
N VAL A 79 -1.88 -17.87 -16.63
CA VAL A 79 -2.25 -19.29 -16.53
C VAL A 79 -3.69 -19.53 -17.03
N LYS A 80 -4.65 -18.68 -16.63
CA LYS A 80 -6.04 -18.78 -17.10
C LYS A 80 -6.17 -18.63 -18.61
N ARG A 81 -5.31 -17.85 -19.25
CA ARG A 81 -5.32 -17.58 -20.69
C ARG A 81 -4.50 -18.58 -21.50
N GLY A 82 -3.86 -19.56 -20.88
CA GLY A 82 -3.01 -20.55 -21.55
C GLY A 82 -1.75 -19.93 -22.20
N LEU A 83 -1.25 -18.83 -21.64
CA LEU A 83 -0.09 -18.08 -22.16
C LEU A 83 1.23 -18.45 -21.46
N GLN A 84 1.27 -19.57 -20.75
CA GLN A 84 2.47 -20.14 -20.12
C GLN A 84 2.60 -21.63 -20.41
#